data_AF-A0A9D6PSN7-F1
#
_entry.id   AF-A0A9D6PSN7-F1
#
_cell.length_a   1.000
_cell.length_b   1.000
_cell.length_c   1.000
_cell.angle_alpha   90.00
_cell.angle_beta   90.00
_cell.angle_gamma   90.00
#
_symmetry.space_group_name_H-M   'P 1'
#
loop_
_entity.id
_entity.type
_entity.pdbx_description
1 polymer ?
#
loop_
_entity_poly.entity_id
_entity_poly.type
_entity_poly.pdbx_seq_one_letter_code
_entity_poly.pdbx_strand_id
1 'polypeptide(L)'
;MGERIYIFKRFERFWHWSQALLIMTLLVTGFEVHGSWSIFGFKQAVNIHTIAAWTLVGLWVFAVFWHLTTGEWKQYIPTMQKVDAMLKFYLTGIFTNAPHPFRQTTLSKHNPLQRLAYLFVLIVINPLIWTTGWFYLFYGSWADWGFGWLDLKWVAFFHVVAAFMMLIFFIAHVYLATAGHTVTSHIKAMITGWEDVH
;
A
#
# COMPACT_ATOMS: atom_id res chain seq x y z
N MET A 1 12.37 19.62 -25.60
CA MET A 1 11.23 19.16 -24.78
C MET A 1 11.34 17.66 -24.69
N GLY A 2 11.45 17.10 -23.49
CA GLY A 2 11.53 15.64 -23.29
C GLY A 2 10.25 14.96 -23.75
N GLU A 3 10.36 13.75 -24.29
CA GLU A 3 9.22 12.92 -24.64
C GLU A 3 8.44 12.58 -23.36
N ARG A 4 7.11 12.63 -23.40
CA ARG A 4 6.25 12.30 -22.25
C ARG A 4 5.41 11.07 -22.56
N ILE A 5 5.40 10.13 -21.64
CA ILE A 5 4.59 8.92 -21.76
C ILE A 5 3.46 8.93 -20.74
N TYR A 6 2.25 8.62 -21.20
CA TYR A 6 1.08 8.49 -20.33
C TYR A 6 1.09 7.11 -19.67
N ILE A 7 1.58 7.06 -18.43
CA ILE A 7 1.79 5.80 -17.69
C ILE A 7 0.58 5.48 -16.81
N PHE A 8 0.09 6.44 -16.02
CA PHE A 8 -0.95 6.17 -15.02
C PHE A 8 -2.30 6.67 -15.52
N LYS A 9 -3.26 5.77 -15.69
CA LYS A 9 -4.64 6.07 -16.11
C LYS A 9 -5.40 6.81 -15.01
N ARG A 10 -6.47 7.53 -15.39
CA ARG A 10 -7.27 8.33 -14.44
C ARG A 10 -7.78 7.51 -13.26
N PHE A 11 -8.32 6.32 -13.52
CA PHE A 11 -8.82 5.44 -12.47
C PHE A 11 -7.70 4.97 -11.53
N GLU A 12 -6.52 4.61 -12.06
CA GLU A 12 -5.37 4.21 -11.22
C GLU A 12 -4.98 5.30 -10.23
N ARG A 13 -4.94 6.55 -10.69
CA ARG A 13 -4.60 7.69 -9.82
C ARG A 13 -5.69 7.93 -8.77
N PHE A 14 -6.96 7.88 -9.16
CA PHE A 14 -8.07 7.98 -8.22
C PHE A 14 -7.98 6.87 -7.15
N TRP A 15 -7.89 5.61 -7.58
CA TRP A 15 -7.78 4.46 -6.70
C TRP A 15 -6.58 4.60 -5.75
N HIS A 16 -5.41 4.94 -6.27
CA HIS A 16 -4.20 5.11 -5.49
C HIS A 16 -4.36 6.18 -4.40
N TRP A 17 -4.81 7.39 -4.76
CA TRP A 17 -4.93 8.49 -3.79
C TRP A 17 -6.04 8.26 -2.78
N SER A 18 -7.17 7.67 -3.19
CA SER A 18 -8.22 7.26 -2.26
C SER A 18 -7.73 6.20 -1.29
N GLN A 19 -6.99 5.19 -1.78
CA GLN A 19 -6.41 4.15 -0.94
C GLN A 19 -5.38 4.72 0.03
N ALA A 20 -4.48 5.60 -0.43
CA ALA A 20 -3.49 6.25 0.41
C ALA A 20 -4.14 7.05 1.55
N LEU A 21 -5.18 7.84 1.24
CA LEU A 21 -5.93 8.59 2.25
C LEU A 21 -6.57 7.66 3.28
N LEU A 22 -7.23 6.58 2.83
CA LEU A 22 -7.87 5.61 3.72
C LEU A 22 -6.87 4.89 4.63
N ILE A 23 -5.72 4.47 4.09
CA ILE A 23 -4.64 3.84 4.88
C ILE A 23 -4.12 4.82 5.94
N MET A 24 -3.91 6.09 5.58
CA MET A 24 -3.50 7.12 6.54
C MET A 24 -4.55 7.32 7.64
N THR A 25 -5.84 7.38 7.29
CA THR A 25 -6.93 7.45 8.27
C THR A 25 -6.94 6.24 9.21
N LEU A 26 -6.76 5.03 8.68
CA LEU A 26 -6.68 3.80 9.46
C LEU A 26 -5.48 3.80 10.41
N LEU A 27 -4.30 4.25 9.96
CA LEU A 27 -3.12 4.38 10.82
C LEU A 27 -3.37 5.38 11.95
N VAL A 28 -3.86 6.59 11.63
CA VAL A 28 -4.10 7.65 12.62
C VAL A 28 -5.10 7.21 13.69
N THR A 29 -6.22 6.64 13.26
CA THR A 29 -7.25 6.13 14.17
C THR A 29 -6.79 4.88 14.93
N GLY A 30 -5.98 4.02 14.31
CA GLY A 30 -5.42 2.83 14.98
C GLY A 30 -4.49 3.18 16.13
N PHE A 31 -3.61 4.16 15.95
CA PHE A 31 -2.76 4.68 17.04
C PHE A 31 -3.59 5.29 18.19
N GLU A 32 -4.71 5.94 17.86
CA GLU A 32 -5.62 6.49 18.87
C GLU A 32 -6.36 5.41 19.65
N VAL A 33 -6.86 4.37 18.96
CA VAL A 33 -7.47 3.19 19.60
C VAL A 33 -6.48 2.50 20.54
N HIS A 34 -5.18 2.54 20.22
CA HIS A 34 -4.10 2.06 21.08
C HIS A 34 -3.66 3.03 22.18
N GLY A 35 -4.26 4.22 22.28
CA GLY A 35 -3.97 5.21 23.31
C GLY A 35 -2.66 5.99 23.11
N SER A 36 -2.09 6.00 21.90
CA SER A 36 -0.86 6.76 21.61
C SER A 36 -1.10 8.28 21.59
N TRP A 37 -2.33 8.69 21.29
CA TRP A 37 -2.79 10.08 21.34
C TRP A 37 -4.32 10.11 21.55
N SER A 38 -4.89 11.30 21.75
CA SER A 38 -6.32 11.51 22.01
C SER A 38 -6.84 12.74 21.24
N ILE A 39 -7.07 12.58 19.93
CA ILE A 39 -7.52 13.65 19.03
C ILE A 39 -9.05 13.68 18.94
N PHE A 40 -9.69 12.51 18.82
CA PHE A 40 -11.13 12.33 18.62
C PHE A 40 -11.85 11.70 19.83
N GLY A 41 -11.14 10.94 20.66
CA GLY A 41 -11.66 10.05 21.69
C GLY A 41 -11.91 8.63 21.18
N PHE A 42 -11.72 7.63 22.06
CA PHE A 42 -11.71 6.20 21.71
C PHE A 42 -12.91 5.76 20.86
N LYS A 43 -14.14 6.07 21.29
CA LYS A 43 -15.37 5.67 20.58
C LYS A 43 -15.41 6.22 19.15
N GLN A 44 -15.03 7.49 18.98
CA GLN A 44 -15.06 8.13 17.67
C GLN A 44 -13.94 7.59 16.78
N ALA A 45 -12.74 7.35 17.34
CA ALA A 45 -11.63 6.73 16.63
C ALA A 45 -12.01 5.33 16.09
N VAL A 46 -12.63 4.47 16.92
CA VAL A 46 -13.11 3.15 16.49
C VAL A 46 -14.14 3.27 15.36
N ASN A 47 -15.07 4.22 15.45
CA ASN A 47 -16.10 4.42 14.43
C ASN A 47 -15.48 4.86 13.08
N ILE A 48 -14.62 5.88 13.10
CA ILE A 48 -13.92 6.35 11.90
C ILE A 48 -13.04 5.24 11.31
N HIS A 49 -12.32 4.48 12.14
CA HIS A 49 -11.51 3.34 11.71
C HIS A 49 -12.36 2.28 10.99
N THR A 50 -13.50 1.94 11.57
CA THR A 50 -14.43 0.94 11.00
C THR A 50 -15.02 1.41 9.67
N ILE A 51 -15.46 2.67 9.59
CA ILE A 51 -15.99 3.26 8.35
C ILE A 51 -14.89 3.29 7.28
N ALA A 52 -13.67 3.71 7.63
CA ALA A 52 -12.55 3.73 6.70
C ALA A 52 -12.20 2.31 6.19
N ALA A 53 -12.24 1.30 7.06
CA ALA A 53 -11.99 -0.09 6.67
C ALA A 53 -13.05 -0.57 5.66
N TRP A 54 -14.35 -0.38 5.94
CA TRP A 54 -15.41 -0.76 4.99
C TRP A 54 -15.36 0.04 3.69
N THR A 55 -14.99 1.32 3.75
CA THR A 55 -14.80 2.15 2.56
C THR A 55 -13.65 1.62 1.70
N LEU A 56 -12.56 1.17 2.34
CA LEU A 56 -11.42 0.55 1.66
C LEU A 56 -11.81 -0.78 1.00
N VAL A 57 -12.62 -1.63 1.65
CA VAL A 57 -13.19 -2.83 1.03
C VAL A 57 -14.02 -2.46 -0.20
N GLY A 58 -14.89 -1.45 -0.10
CA GLY A 58 -15.68 -0.96 -1.24
C GLY A 58 -14.79 -0.50 -2.40
N LEU A 59 -13.76 0.29 -2.11
CA LEU A 59 -12.78 0.74 -3.10
C LEU A 59 -12.07 -0.44 -3.78
N TRP A 60 -11.74 -1.50 -3.04
CA TRP A 60 -11.10 -2.70 -3.56
C TRP A 60 -12.00 -3.48 -4.51
N VAL A 61 -13.31 -3.56 -4.25
CA VAL A 61 -14.25 -4.20 -5.19
C VAL A 61 -14.18 -3.51 -6.55
N PHE A 62 -14.19 -2.17 -6.58
CA PHE A 62 -14.05 -1.42 -7.84
C PHE A 62 -12.66 -1.61 -8.47
N ALA A 63 -11.60 -1.59 -7.66
CA ALA A 63 -10.23 -1.76 -8.16
C ALA A 63 -10.02 -3.15 -8.78
N VAL A 64 -10.48 -4.21 -8.13
CA VAL A 64 -10.40 -5.60 -8.63
C VAL A 64 -11.16 -5.72 -9.94
N PHE A 65 -12.40 -5.23 -10.00
CA PHE A 65 -13.19 -5.23 -11.24
C PHE A 65 -12.45 -4.51 -12.38
N TRP A 66 -11.90 -3.32 -12.10
CA TRP A 66 -11.17 -2.55 -13.09
C TRP A 66 -9.88 -3.24 -13.55
N HIS A 67 -9.08 -3.79 -12.63
CA HIS A 67 -7.86 -4.52 -12.99
C HIS A 67 -8.15 -5.75 -13.84
N LEU A 68 -9.23 -6.49 -13.54
CA LEU A 68 -9.64 -7.66 -14.32
C LEU A 68 -10.10 -7.27 -15.73
N THR A 69 -10.93 -6.25 -15.86
CA THR A 69 -11.48 -5.81 -17.15
C THR A 69 -10.46 -5.12 -18.05
N THR A 70 -9.45 -4.45 -17.48
CA THR A 70 -8.42 -3.73 -18.25
C THR A 70 -7.14 -4.55 -18.48
N GLY A 71 -6.94 -5.65 -17.73
CA GLY A 71 -5.73 -6.45 -17.79
C GLY A 71 -4.51 -5.82 -17.10
N GLU A 72 -4.69 -4.71 -16.38
CA GLU A 72 -3.61 -3.98 -15.69
C GLU A 72 -2.97 -4.78 -14.56
N TRP A 73 -3.65 -5.83 -14.06
CA TRP A 73 -3.09 -6.78 -13.10
C TRP A 73 -1.78 -7.42 -13.58
N LYS A 74 -1.57 -7.55 -14.90
CA LYS A 74 -0.36 -8.15 -15.48
C LYS A 74 0.92 -7.38 -15.13
N GLN A 75 0.80 -6.10 -14.78
CA GLN A 75 1.95 -5.25 -14.40
C GLN A 75 2.50 -5.58 -13.01
N TYR A 76 1.73 -6.31 -12.20
CA TYR A 76 2.09 -6.72 -10.85
C TYR A 76 2.69 -8.13 -10.80
N ILE A 77 2.85 -8.82 -11.95
CA ILE A 77 3.46 -10.15 -12.00
C ILE A 77 4.93 -10.04 -11.57
N PRO A 78 5.34 -10.69 -10.46
CA PRO A 78 6.67 -10.55 -9.89
C PRO A 78 7.73 -11.18 -10.80
N THR A 79 8.95 -10.65 -10.72
CA THR A 79 10.14 -11.22 -11.37
C THR A 79 11.34 -11.07 -10.45
N MET A 80 12.20 -12.08 -10.43
CA MET A 80 13.48 -12.02 -9.70
C MET A 80 14.61 -11.41 -10.53
N GLN A 81 14.36 -11.17 -11.82
CA GLN A 81 15.37 -10.59 -12.71
C GLN A 81 15.72 -9.16 -12.27
N LYS A 82 17.02 -8.86 -12.12
CA LYS A 82 17.57 -7.54 -11.74
C LYS A 82 17.17 -7.04 -10.34
N VAL A 83 16.68 -7.91 -9.46
CA VAL A 83 16.40 -7.53 -8.06
C VAL A 83 17.69 -7.15 -7.33
N ASP A 84 18.76 -7.90 -7.53
CA ASP A 84 20.09 -7.64 -6.96
C ASP A 84 20.67 -6.30 -7.46
N ALA A 85 20.52 -6.00 -8.74
CA ALA A 85 20.92 -4.73 -9.33
C ALA A 85 20.10 -3.56 -8.75
N MET A 86 18.81 -3.76 -8.52
CA MET A 86 17.92 -2.77 -7.92
C MET A 86 18.28 -2.50 -6.46
N LEU A 87 18.56 -3.55 -5.67
CA LEU A 87 19.01 -3.42 -4.29
C LEU A 87 20.34 -2.66 -4.20
N LYS A 88 21.33 -3.02 -5.02
CA LYS A 88 22.61 -2.29 -5.09
C LYS A 88 22.41 -0.83 -5.45
N PHE A 89 21.52 -0.55 -6.40
CA PHE A 89 21.21 0.82 -6.81
C PHE A 89 20.64 1.66 -5.65
N TYR A 90 19.64 1.15 -4.93
CA TYR A 90 19.04 1.91 -3.81
C TYR A 90 19.96 2.01 -2.59
N LEU A 91 20.85 1.03 -2.36
CA LEU A 91 21.78 1.06 -1.22
C LEU A 91 22.97 2.00 -1.45
N THR A 92 23.55 2.00 -2.66
CA THR A 92 24.79 2.76 -2.95
C THR A 92 24.75 3.52 -4.27
N GLY A 93 24.08 3.00 -5.30
CA GLY A 93 23.99 3.62 -6.62
C GLY A 93 23.38 5.02 -6.64
N ILE A 94 22.36 5.28 -5.82
CA ILE A 94 21.70 6.59 -5.70
C ILE A 94 22.68 7.69 -5.28
N PHE A 95 23.61 7.37 -4.37
CA PHE A 95 24.58 8.34 -3.86
C PHE A 95 25.76 8.54 -4.81
N THR A 96 25.92 7.67 -5.80
CA THR A 96 27.03 7.68 -6.77
C THR A 96 26.61 8.09 -8.17
N ASN A 97 25.35 8.56 -8.35
CA ASN A 97 24.78 8.90 -9.66
C ASN A 97 24.88 7.75 -10.68
N ALA A 98 24.80 6.49 -10.22
CA ALA A 98 24.74 5.35 -11.13
C ALA A 98 23.49 5.43 -12.03
N PRO A 99 23.51 4.90 -13.26
CA PRO A 99 22.31 4.83 -14.09
C PRO A 99 21.27 3.90 -13.46
N HIS A 100 20.00 4.30 -13.45
CA HIS A 100 18.92 3.47 -12.91
C HIS A 100 18.81 2.16 -13.71
N PRO A 101 18.89 0.97 -13.08
CA PRO A 101 19.06 -0.31 -13.78
C PRO A 101 17.79 -0.82 -14.49
N PHE A 102 16.69 -0.06 -14.37
CA PHE A 102 15.38 -0.37 -14.94
C PHE A 102 14.75 0.89 -15.55
N ARG A 103 14.25 0.80 -16.77
CA ARG A 103 13.51 1.89 -17.44
C ARG A 103 12.02 1.58 -17.42
N GLN A 104 11.23 2.54 -16.96
CA GLN A 104 9.77 2.42 -16.97
C GLN A 104 9.25 2.54 -18.39
N THR A 105 8.28 1.70 -18.72
CA THR A 105 7.52 1.78 -19.98
C THR A 105 6.05 1.60 -19.67
N THR A 106 5.17 1.91 -20.62
CA THR A 106 3.73 1.67 -20.49
C THR A 106 3.39 0.19 -20.27
N LEU A 107 4.23 -0.73 -20.75
CA LEU A 107 4.10 -2.17 -20.55
C LEU A 107 4.72 -2.67 -19.24
N SER A 108 5.64 -1.91 -18.65
CA SER A 108 6.36 -2.29 -17.44
C SER A 108 6.58 -1.09 -16.53
N LYS A 109 5.51 -0.70 -15.81
CA LYS A 109 5.46 0.48 -14.94
C LYS A 109 6.29 0.33 -13.67
N HIS A 110 6.36 -0.89 -13.14
CA HIS A 110 6.99 -1.16 -11.85
C HIS A 110 8.33 -1.85 -12.01
N ASN A 111 9.30 -1.41 -11.22
CA ASN A 111 10.60 -2.07 -11.12
C ASN A 111 10.48 -3.40 -10.34
N PRO A 112 11.44 -4.33 -10.46
CA PRO A 112 11.38 -5.63 -9.80
C PRO A 112 11.21 -5.57 -8.27
N LEU A 113 11.89 -4.60 -7.61
CA LEU A 113 11.80 -4.44 -6.16
C LEU A 113 10.41 -3.95 -5.72
N GLN A 114 9.82 -3.01 -6.46
CA GLN A 114 8.44 -2.55 -6.26
C GLN A 114 7.44 -3.69 -6.40
N ARG A 115 7.59 -4.55 -7.43
CA ARG A 115 6.71 -5.71 -7.61
C ARG A 115 6.80 -6.70 -6.46
N LEU A 116 8.01 -6.96 -5.94
CA LEU A 116 8.18 -7.79 -4.75
C LEU A 116 7.58 -7.15 -3.50
N ALA A 117 7.72 -5.83 -3.33
CA ALA A 117 7.08 -5.11 -2.24
C ALA A 117 5.55 -5.20 -2.31
N TYR A 118 4.95 -5.02 -3.50
CA TYR A 118 3.50 -5.19 -3.68
C TYR A 118 3.05 -6.62 -3.45
N LEU A 119 3.84 -7.61 -3.88
CA LEU A 119 3.57 -9.01 -3.58
C LEU A 119 3.57 -9.26 -2.07
N PHE A 120 4.56 -8.73 -1.33
CA PHE A 120 4.64 -8.84 0.11
C PHE A 120 3.43 -8.22 0.83
N VAL A 121 3.00 -7.02 0.40
CA VAL A 121 1.76 -6.41 0.89
C VAL A 121 0.58 -7.35 0.64
N LEU A 122 0.47 -7.92 -0.57
CA LEU A 122 -0.66 -8.75 -0.96
C LEU A 122 -0.73 -10.10 -0.22
N ILE A 123 0.41 -10.77 0.01
CA ILE A 123 0.41 -12.15 0.54
C ILE A 123 0.75 -12.24 2.03
N VAL A 124 1.29 -11.18 2.64
CA VAL A 124 1.67 -11.17 4.06
C VAL A 124 0.86 -10.14 4.83
N ILE A 125 1.00 -8.86 4.47
CA ILE A 125 0.39 -7.77 5.26
C ILE A 125 -1.13 -7.83 5.15
N ASN A 126 -1.67 -7.88 3.94
CA ASN A 126 -3.10 -7.86 3.70
C ASN A 126 -3.83 -9.05 4.35
N PRO A 127 -3.40 -10.32 4.19
CA PRO A 127 -4.08 -11.43 4.85
C PRO A 127 -4.05 -11.29 6.36
N LEU A 128 -2.92 -10.86 6.94
CA LEU A 128 -2.79 -10.72 8.39
C LEU A 128 -3.68 -9.60 8.93
N ILE A 129 -3.60 -8.38 8.36
CA ILE A 129 -4.33 -7.21 8.85
C ILE A 129 -5.84 -7.36 8.67
N TRP A 130 -6.28 -7.89 7.52
CA TRP A 130 -7.71 -8.05 7.25
C TRP A 130 -8.30 -9.22 8.02
N THR A 131 -7.62 -10.36 8.11
CA THR A 131 -8.14 -11.48 8.91
C THR A 131 -8.31 -11.05 10.35
N THR A 132 -7.27 -10.48 10.97
CA THR A 132 -7.35 -10.00 12.36
C THR A 132 -8.35 -8.85 12.54
N GLY A 133 -8.46 -7.93 11.57
CA GLY A 133 -9.44 -6.85 11.59
C GLY A 133 -10.88 -7.34 11.49
N TRP A 134 -11.14 -8.36 10.66
CA TRP A 134 -12.42 -9.05 10.60
C TRP A 134 -12.75 -9.71 11.94
N PHE A 135 -11.79 -10.42 12.54
CA PHE A 135 -11.99 -10.98 13.88
C PHE A 135 -12.37 -9.89 14.90
N TYR A 136 -11.73 -8.72 14.88
CA TYR A 136 -12.13 -7.59 15.73
C TYR A 136 -13.57 -7.11 15.49
N LEU A 137 -13.97 -6.90 14.23
CA LEU A 137 -15.30 -6.40 13.88
C LEU A 137 -16.41 -7.34 14.35
N PHE A 138 -16.16 -8.65 14.36
CA PHE A 138 -17.14 -9.68 14.66
C PHE A 138 -16.91 -10.37 16.01
N TYR A 139 -16.17 -9.74 16.93
CA TYR A 139 -15.89 -10.29 18.26
C TYR A 139 -17.14 -10.81 18.99
N GLY A 140 -18.25 -10.06 18.88
CA GLY A 140 -19.53 -10.44 19.48
C GLY A 140 -20.14 -11.75 18.96
N SER A 141 -19.72 -12.24 17.79
CA SER A 141 -20.24 -13.46 17.15
C SER A 141 -19.28 -14.65 17.23
N TRP A 142 -18.10 -14.50 17.84
CA TRP A 142 -17.09 -15.56 17.87
C TRP A 142 -17.59 -16.85 18.53
N ALA A 143 -18.28 -16.73 19.67
CA ALA A 143 -18.77 -17.89 20.41
C ALA A 143 -19.73 -18.73 19.54
N ASP A 144 -20.67 -18.07 18.87
CA ASP A 144 -21.66 -18.71 17.99
C ASP A 144 -21.02 -19.37 16.76
N TRP A 145 -19.90 -18.82 16.28
CA TRP A 145 -19.14 -19.37 15.14
C TRP A 145 -18.10 -20.43 15.55
N GLY A 146 -18.02 -20.79 16.83
CA GLY A 146 -17.07 -21.79 17.33
C GLY A 146 -15.64 -21.27 17.54
N PHE A 147 -15.44 -19.95 17.57
CA PHE A 147 -14.15 -19.29 17.85
C PHE A 147 -14.00 -18.84 19.31
N GLY A 148 -14.83 -19.32 20.23
CA GLY A 148 -14.75 -18.96 21.66
C GLY A 148 -13.43 -19.36 22.35
N TRP A 149 -12.64 -20.24 21.72
CA TRP A 149 -11.30 -20.63 22.19
C TRP A 149 -10.20 -19.63 21.80
N LEU A 150 -10.48 -18.69 20.88
CA LEU A 150 -9.51 -17.71 20.41
C LEU A 150 -9.40 -16.57 21.40
N ASP A 151 -8.19 -16.28 21.87
CA ASP A 151 -7.94 -15.14 22.76
C ASP A 151 -7.84 -13.84 21.94
N LEU A 152 -8.62 -12.84 22.34
CA LEU A 152 -8.59 -11.49 21.77
C LEU A 152 -7.18 -10.89 21.79
N LYS A 153 -6.36 -11.22 22.80
CA LYS A 153 -4.98 -10.76 22.90
C LYS A 153 -4.14 -11.14 21.68
N TRP A 154 -4.31 -12.34 21.12
CA TRP A 154 -3.56 -12.77 19.94
C TRP A 154 -4.03 -12.05 18.69
N VAL A 155 -5.35 -11.89 18.51
CA VAL A 155 -5.90 -11.10 17.40
C VAL A 155 -5.38 -9.67 17.45
N ALA A 156 -5.40 -9.06 18.64
CA ALA A 156 -4.86 -7.72 18.88
C ALA A 156 -3.38 -7.61 18.52
N PHE A 157 -2.57 -8.53 19.04
CA PHE A 157 -1.14 -8.57 18.79
C PHE A 157 -0.82 -8.65 17.29
N PHE A 158 -1.44 -9.59 16.58
CA PHE A 158 -1.18 -9.76 15.15
C PHE A 158 -1.72 -8.62 14.29
N HIS A 159 -2.85 -8.01 14.68
CA HIS A 159 -3.35 -6.81 14.00
C HIS A 159 -2.36 -5.65 14.10
N VAL A 160 -1.80 -5.43 15.29
CA VAL A 160 -0.77 -4.40 15.53
C VAL A 160 0.50 -4.70 14.73
N VAL A 161 0.98 -5.95 14.76
CA VAL A 161 2.14 -6.35 13.95
C VAL A 161 1.91 -6.02 12.48
N ALA A 162 0.76 -6.38 11.91
CA ALA A 162 0.42 -6.08 10.52
C ALA A 162 0.30 -4.57 10.26
N ALA A 163 -0.26 -3.81 11.20
CA ALA A 163 -0.35 -2.35 11.11
C ALA A 163 1.04 -1.68 11.08
N PHE A 164 1.99 -2.14 11.91
CA PHE A 164 3.37 -1.65 11.87
C PHE A 164 4.10 -2.06 10.58
N MET A 165 3.85 -3.26 10.04
CA MET A 165 4.37 -3.65 8.73
C MET A 165 3.84 -2.74 7.62
N MET A 166 2.55 -2.39 7.66
CA MET A 166 1.95 -1.43 6.73
C MET A 166 2.54 -0.03 6.89
N LEU A 167 2.79 0.42 8.13
CA LEU A 167 3.42 1.70 8.41
C LEU A 167 4.85 1.77 7.84
N ILE A 168 5.66 0.72 8.04
CA ILE A 168 7.01 0.62 7.49
C ILE A 168 6.95 0.65 5.96
N PHE A 169 6.04 -0.12 5.36
CA PHE A 169 5.83 -0.10 3.91
C PHE A 169 5.46 1.31 3.42
N PHE A 170 4.55 2.00 4.10
CA PHE A 170 4.12 3.35 3.74
C PHE A 170 5.29 4.35 3.80
N ILE A 171 6.09 4.34 4.88
CA ILE A 171 7.26 5.21 5.02
C ILE A 171 8.27 4.93 3.90
N ALA A 172 8.61 3.66 3.67
CA ALA A 172 9.54 3.27 2.60
C ALA A 172 9.00 3.65 1.21
N HIS A 173 7.69 3.48 0.98
CA HIS A 173 7.03 3.82 -0.27
C HIS A 173 7.11 5.33 -0.55
N VAL A 174 6.80 6.18 0.43
CA VAL A 174 6.90 7.64 0.31
C VAL A 174 8.36 8.07 0.10
N TYR A 175 9.30 7.49 0.84
CA TYR A 175 10.74 7.76 0.63
C TYR A 175 11.17 7.42 -0.80
N LEU A 176 10.85 6.24 -1.31
CA LEU A 176 11.21 5.83 -2.67
C LEU A 176 10.50 6.67 -3.74
N ALA A 177 9.31 7.21 -3.46
CA ALA A 177 8.65 8.15 -4.36
C ALA A 177 9.41 9.47 -4.51
N THR A 178 10.27 9.82 -3.54
CA THR A 178 11.17 10.98 -3.62
C THR A 178 12.53 10.70 -4.25
N ALA A 179 12.82 9.43 -4.56
CA ALA A 179 14.11 8.98 -5.09
C ALA A 179 14.20 8.98 -6.63
N GLY A 180 13.42 9.85 -7.29
CA GLY A 180 13.48 10.05 -8.73
C GLY A 180 14.49 11.14 -9.15
N HIS A 181 14.49 11.51 -10.43
CA HIS A 181 15.39 12.57 -10.94
C HIS A 181 15.22 13.92 -10.24
N THR A 182 14.01 14.18 -9.75
CA THR A 182 13.73 15.23 -8.77
C THR A 182 12.89 14.63 -7.65
N VAL A 183 12.92 15.25 -6.47
CA VAL A 183 12.17 14.85 -5.27
C VAL A 183 10.67 14.69 -5.53
N THR A 184 10.12 15.39 -6.53
CA THR A 184 8.69 15.39 -6.85
C THR A 184 8.34 14.70 -8.16
N SER A 185 9.31 14.17 -8.91
CA SER A 185 9.10 13.58 -10.24
C SER A 185 8.04 12.48 -10.25
N HIS A 186 8.21 11.43 -9.45
CA HIS A 186 7.25 10.33 -9.37
C HIS A 186 5.91 10.75 -8.76
N ILE A 187 5.91 11.68 -7.81
CA ILE A 187 4.67 12.23 -7.22
C ILE A 187 3.86 12.97 -8.30
N LYS A 188 4.52 13.80 -9.11
CA LYS A 188 3.92 14.52 -10.22
C LYS A 188 3.36 13.56 -11.27
N ALA A 189 4.05 12.46 -11.55
CA ALA A 189 3.54 11.41 -12.43
C ALA A 189 2.27 10.75 -11.86
N MET A 190 2.20 10.48 -10.55
CA MET A 190 0.99 9.96 -9.91
C MET A 190 -0.16 10.96 -9.77
N ILE A 191 0.09 12.26 -9.92
CA ILE A 191 -0.97 13.28 -9.96
C ILE A 191 -1.46 13.46 -11.40
N THR A 192 -0.55 13.65 -12.35
CA THR A 192 -0.87 14.05 -13.73
C THR A 192 -1.12 12.85 -14.66
N GLY A 193 -0.50 11.71 -14.37
CA GLY A 193 -0.46 10.52 -15.22
C GLY A 193 0.68 10.49 -16.24
N TRP A 194 1.45 11.56 -16.34
CA TRP A 194 2.53 11.72 -17.33
C TRP A 194 3.89 11.58 -16.67
N GLU A 195 4.73 10.72 -17.22
CA GLU A 195 6.14 10.59 -16.86
C GLU A 195 7.00 11.26 -17.95
N ASP A 196 7.99 12.04 -17.53
CA ASP A 196 9.00 12.61 -18.43
C ASP A 196 10.04 11.51 -18.74
N VAL A 197 10.25 11.20 -20.02
CA VAL A 197 11.22 10.18 -20.45
C VAL A 197 12.63 10.77 -20.37
N HIS A 198 13.51 10.08 -19.64
CA HIS A 198 14.90 10.47 -19.41
C HIS A 198 15.86 9.32 -19.76
#